data_AF-A0A0Q2M7Q4-F1
#
_entry.id   AF-A0A0Q2M7Q4-F1
#
_cell.length_a   1.000
_cell.length_b   1.000
_cell.length_c   1.000
_cell.angle_alpha   90.00
_cell.angle_beta   90.00
_cell.angle_gamma   90.00
#
_symmetry.space_group_name_H-M   'P 1'
#
loop_
_entity.id
_entity.type
_entity.pdbx_description
1 polymer ?
#
loop_
_entity_poly.entity_id
_entity_poly.type
_entity_poly.pdbx_seq_one_letter_code
_entity_poly.pdbx_strand_id
1 'polypeptide(L)' 'MTTEQWIFEKYGNSPLLSFTQVAEILHRSPEGLRITLRTNCELANKLKPNRIKIGRRVYFKVSDIANLIDQATPDNMEA' A
#
# COMPACT_ATOMS: atom_id res chain seq x y z
N MET A 1 -3.55 8.67 -16.31
CA MET A 1 -3.44 8.92 -14.85
C MET A 1 -2.73 7.71 -14.27
N THR A 2 -1.57 7.88 -13.64
CA THR A 2 -0.85 6.75 -13.02
C THR A 2 -1.43 6.45 -11.65
N THR A 3 -1.34 5.19 -11.19
CA THR A 3 -1.77 4.78 -9.85
C THR A 3 -1.08 5.62 -8.77
N GLU A 4 0.19 5.96 -8.98
CA GLU A 4 0.95 6.84 -8.09
C GLU A 4 0.34 8.23 -7.97
N GLN A 5 0.03 8.88 -9.11
CA GLN A 5 -0.58 10.21 -9.13
C GLN A 5 -1.93 10.21 -8.44
N TRP A 6 -2.76 9.19 -8.68
CA TRP A 6 -4.07 9.08 -8.05
C TRP A 6 -3.98 8.98 -6.52
N ILE A 7 -3.06 8.14 -6.01
CA ILE A 7 -2.82 8.02 -4.56
C ILE A 7 -2.27 9.33 -4.01
N PHE A 8 -1.34 9.97 -4.73
CA PHE A 8 -0.71 11.22 -4.32
C PHE A 8 -1.75 12.33 -4.15
N GLU A 9 -2.61 12.54 -5.15
CA GLU A 9 -3.68 13.55 -5.11
C GLU A 9 -4.71 13.24 -4.02
N LYS A 10 -5.11 11.97 -3.87
CA LYS A 10 -6.13 11.55 -2.90
C LYS A 10 -5.71 11.81 -1.44
N TYR A 11 -4.44 11.65 -1.12
CA TYR A 11 -3.93 11.77 0.25
C TYR A 11 -3.19 13.10 0.51
N GLY A 12 -3.53 14.15 -0.25
CA GLY A 12 -3.08 15.52 0.01
C GLY A 12 -1.65 15.81 -0.44
N ASN A 13 -1.20 15.20 -1.54
CA ASN A 13 0.14 15.36 -2.11
C ASN A 13 1.27 14.98 -1.13
N SER A 14 0.97 14.07 -0.20
CA SER A 14 1.97 13.53 0.71
C SER A 14 2.69 12.35 0.06
N PRO A 15 4.03 12.34 0.00
CA PRO A 15 4.79 11.19 -0.49
C PRO A 15 4.76 9.99 0.46
N LEU A 16 4.24 10.20 1.69
CA LEU A 16 4.16 9.19 2.73
C LEU A 16 2.71 8.91 3.11
N LEU A 17 2.37 7.63 3.12
CA LEU A 17 1.10 7.09 3.57
C LEU A 17 1.26 6.48 4.95
N SER A 18 0.30 6.79 5.81
CA SER A 18 0.13 6.11 7.08
C SER A 18 -0.40 4.69 6.89
N PHE A 19 -0.21 3.86 7.90
CA PHE A 19 -0.72 2.49 7.94
C PHE A 19 -2.23 2.39 7.63
N THR A 20 -3.04 3.32 8.18
CA THR A 20 -4.49 3.34 7.97
C THR A 20 -4.86 3.69 6.53
N GLN A 21 -4.13 4.64 5.91
CA GLN A 21 -4.35 4.99 4.51
C GLN A 21 -4.01 3.82 3.58
N VAL A 22 -2.91 3.10 3.83
CA VAL A 22 -2.59 1.88 3.06
C VAL A 22 -3.66 0.80 3.22
N ALA A 23 -4.20 0.62 4.43
CA ALA A 23 -5.31 -0.31 4.65
C ALA A 23 -6.55 0.09 3.83
N GLU A 24 -6.87 1.38 3.79
CA GLU A 24 -7.98 1.93 3.00
C GLU A 24 -7.77 1.73 1.49
N ILE A 25 -6.57 1.99 0.97
CA ILE A 25 -6.22 1.76 -0.45
C ILE A 25 -6.41 0.30 -0.84
N LEU A 26 -6.00 -0.62 0.05
CA LEU A 26 -6.12 -2.06 -0.18
C LEU A 26 -7.52 -2.61 0.16
N HIS A 27 -8.50 -1.74 0.46
CA HIS A 27 -9.85 -2.11 0.90
C HIS A 27 -9.86 -3.13 2.05
N ARG A 28 -8.93 -2.98 3.00
CA ARG A 28 -8.80 -3.83 4.19
C ARG A 28 -8.99 -3.01 5.46
N SER A 29 -9.54 -3.65 6.49
CA SER A 29 -9.48 -3.08 7.85
C SER A 29 -8.02 -2.96 8.31
N PRO A 30 -7.64 -1.90 9.05
CA PRO A 30 -6.30 -1.77 9.61
C PRO A 30 -5.89 -2.97 10.47
N GLU A 31 -6.83 -3.54 11.23
CA GLU A 31 -6.60 -4.76 12.00
C GLU A 31 -6.31 -5.96 11.08
N GLY A 32 -7.09 -6.11 10.01
CA GLY A 32 -6.88 -7.15 8.99
C GLY A 32 -5.51 -7.00 8.31
N LEU A 33 -5.09 -5.77 8.00
CA LEU A 33 -3.77 -5.51 7.44
C LEU A 33 -2.65 -5.89 8.42
N ARG A 34 -2.82 -5.62 9.72
CA ARG A 34 -1.84 -6.04 10.75
C ARG A 34 -1.70 -7.55 10.80
N ILE A 35 -2.81 -8.29 10.71
CA ILE A 35 -2.81 -9.76 10.71
C ILE A 35 -2.09 -10.26 9.46
N THR A 36 -2.47 -9.78 8.27
CA THR A 36 -1.79 -10.15 7.02
C THR A 36 -0.29 -9.94 7.10
N LEU A 37 0.13 -8.82 7.68
CA LEU A 37 1.53 -8.47 7.86
C LEU A 37 2.29 -9.31 8.87
N ARG A 38 1.59 -10.00 9.78
CA ARG A 38 2.15 -11.02 10.69
C ARG A 38 2.18 -12.40 10.03
N THR A 39 1.23 -12.68 9.14
CA THR A 39 1.16 -13.94 8.38
C THR A 39 2.22 -13.99 7.27
N ASN A 40 2.53 -15.20 6.80
CA ASN A 40 3.33 -15.43 5.59
C ASN A 40 2.43 -15.50 4.35
N CYS A 41 1.96 -14.33 3.90
CA CYS A 41 1.26 -14.18 2.63
C CYS A 41 2.13 -13.41 1.64
N GLU A 42 1.88 -13.57 0.34
CA GLU A 42 2.60 -12.83 -0.72
C GLU A 42 2.51 -11.32 -0.54
N LEU A 43 1.31 -10.82 -0.20
CA LEU A 43 1.10 -9.40 0.12
C LEU A 43 1.96 -8.94 1.30
N ALA A 44 2.12 -9.79 2.32
CA ALA A 44 2.95 -9.48 3.49
C ALA A 44 4.43 -9.38 3.11
N ASN A 45 4.91 -10.29 2.27
CA ASN A 45 6.29 -10.30 1.79
C ASN A 45 6.60 -9.08 0.90
N LYS A 46 5.63 -8.59 0.13
CA LYS A 46 5.76 -7.37 -0.66
C LYS A 46 5.64 -6.08 0.19
N LEU A 47 4.74 -6.03 1.19
CA LEU A 47 4.54 -4.83 2.03
C LEU A 47 5.61 -4.66 3.13
N LYS A 48 6.15 -5.75 3.69
CA LYS A 48 7.15 -5.71 4.77
C LYS A 48 8.39 -4.86 4.43
N PRO A 49 9.05 -5.04 3.27
CA PRO A 49 10.24 -4.25 2.92
C PRO A 49 9.94 -2.77 2.66
N ASN A 50 8.71 -2.44 2.23
CA ASN A 50 8.30 -1.07 1.89
C ASN A 50 7.93 -0.21 3.12
N ARG A 51 8.15 -0.71 4.34
CA ARG A 51 7.86 0.00 5.58
C ARG A 51 8.98 0.97 5.94
N ILE A 52 8.60 2.22 6.17
CA ILE A 52 9.48 3.27 6.68
C ILE A 52 9.07 3.57 8.10
N LYS A 53 9.93 3.21 9.05
CA LYS A 53 9.69 3.50 10.47
C LYS A 53 10.27 4.87 10.81
N ILE A 54 9.40 5.81 11.18
CA ILE A 54 9.79 7.14 11.67
C ILE A 54 9.35 7.22 13.14
N GLY A 55 10.31 7.06 14.05
CA GLY A 55 10.05 6.94 15.48
C GLY A 55 9.15 5.74 15.82
N ARG A 56 7.99 6.00 16.41
CA ARG A 56 6.98 4.97 16.76
C ARG A 56 5.96 4.72 15.64
N ARG A 57 6.01 5.48 14.55
CA ARG A 57 5.05 5.40 13.44
C ARG A 57 5.65 4.65 12.26
N VAL A 58 4.79 3.93 11.55
CA VAL A 58 5.13 3.23 10.31
C VAL A 58 4.43 3.94 9.16
N TYR A 59 5.21 4.27 8.15
CA TYR A 59 4.80 4.91 6.92
C TYR A 59 5.16 4.03 5.73
N PHE A 60 4.58 4.34 4.58
CA PHE A 60 4.83 3.69 3.30
C PHE A 60 4.97 4.77 2.24
N LYS A 61 5.89 4.61 1.29
CA LYS A 61 6.00 5.53 0.15
C LYS A 61 4.84 5.30 -0.81
N VAL A 62 4.30 6.38 -1.36
CA VAL A 62 3.27 6.31 -2.40
C VAL A 62 3.75 5.51 -3.60
N SER A 63 4.98 5.75 -4.07
CA SER A 63 5.59 5.03 -5.21
C SER A 63 5.67 3.52 -5.00
N ASP A 64 6.06 3.08 -3.81
CA ASP A 64 6.17 1.66 -3.47
C ASP A 64 4.80 0.97 -3.41
N ILE A 65 3.78 1.65 -2.87
CA ILE A 65 2.41 1.12 -2.85
C ILE A 65 1.80 1.11 -4.25
N ALA A 66 2.03 2.15 -5.04
CA ALA A 66 1.55 2.24 -6.42
C ALA A 66 2.15 1.11 -7.28
N ASN A 67 3.47 0.90 -7.20
CA ASN A 67 4.15 -0.17 -7.92
C ASN A 67 3.64 -1.55 -7.47
N LEU A 68 3.34 -1.73 -6.19
CA LEU A 68 2.78 -2.99 -5.69
C LEU A 68 1.40 -3.27 -6.29
N ILE A 69 0.54 -2.25 -6.39
CA ILE A 69 -0.79 -2.36 -7.01
C ILE A 69 -0.68 -2.64 -8.50
N ASP A 70 0.24 -1.96 -9.19
CA ASP A 70 0.52 -2.15 -10.61
C ASP A 70 0.98 -3.59 -10.90
N GLN A 71 1.92 -4.11 -10.11
CA GLN A 71 2.38 -5.51 -10.19
C GLN A 71 1.31 -6.55 -9.81
N ALA A 72 0.32 -6.17 -9.01
CA ALA A 72 -0.76 -7.07 -8.56
C ALA A 72 -1.94 -7.08 -9.54
N THR A 73 -1.99 -6.16 -10.49
CA THR A 73 -3.03 -6.08 -11.51
C THR A 73 -2.44 -6.61 -12.83
N PRO A 74 -2.37 -7.93 -13.05
CA PRO A 74 -2.16 -8.42 -14.39
C PRO A 74 -3.43 -8.07 -15.17
N ASP A 75 -3.26 -7.22 -16.17
CA ASP A 75 -4.09 -7.13 -17.37
C ASP A 75 -4.99 -8.37 -17.57
N ASN A 76 -6.26 -8.28 -17.14
CA ASN A 76 -7.31 -9.28 -17.35
C ASN A 76 -8.68 -8.61 -17.13
N MET A 77 -9.03 -7.70 -18.02
CA MET A 77 -10.43 -7.38 -18.32
C MET A 77 -10.56 -7.06 -19.82
N GLU A 78 -10.10 -7.98 -20.68
CA GLU A 78 -10.72 -8.21 -21.99
C GLU A 78 -11.49 -9.54 -21.91
N ALA A 79 -12.80 -9.45 -21.67
CA ALA A 79 -13.82 -10.43 -22.08
C ALA A 79 -15.23 -9.85 -21.86
#